data_AF-A0A7W1HSA1-F1
#
_entry.id   AF-A0A7W1HSA1-F1
#
_cell.length_a   1.000
_cell.length_b   1.000
_cell.length_c   1.000
_cell.angle_alpha   90.00
_cell.angle_beta   90.00
_cell.angle_gamma   90.00
#
_symmetry.space_group_name_H-M   'P 1'
#
loop_
_entity.id
_entity.type
_entity.pdbx_description
1 polymer ?
#
loop_
_entity_poly.entity_id
_entity_poly.type
_entity_poly.pdbx_seq_one_letter_code
_entity_poly.pdbx_strand_id
1 'polypeptide(L)'
;MSRTIRRLTFVVLLASLPLALPAHAATNQLTGTAAFFNPGTCPEEPPSAYDSYPPLVMRGSLDGCWYTHIETARTTPGGVYLESGEELFVGRLDGGPVGTFTTTYKFEAKLDSDGAEVRGRCQHKIVSGSGTGGFANATGRVDFKDIIGDPITYVYRGHISLR
;
A
#
# COMPACT_ATOMS: atom_id res chain seq x y z
N MET A 1 -44.93 -24.01 63.32
CA MET A 1 -44.89 -23.32 62.02
C MET A 1 -43.48 -23.45 61.45
N SER A 2 -43.27 -24.33 60.46
CA SER A 2 -41.98 -24.56 59.80
C SER A 2 -42.12 -24.25 58.32
N ARG A 3 -41.24 -23.38 57.78
CA ARG A 3 -41.26 -22.89 56.39
C ARG A 3 -40.27 -23.70 55.55
N THR A 4 -40.76 -24.37 54.51
CA THR A 4 -39.92 -25.13 53.56
C THR A 4 -39.44 -24.21 52.43
N ILE A 5 -38.11 -24.12 52.26
CA ILE A 5 -37.43 -23.27 51.27
C ILE A 5 -37.35 -23.99 49.92
N ARG A 6 -37.80 -23.31 48.86
CA ARG A 6 -37.82 -23.75 47.46
C ARG A 6 -36.43 -23.53 46.84
N ARG A 7 -35.78 -24.59 46.36
CA ARG A 7 -34.49 -24.51 45.64
C ARG A 7 -34.72 -24.08 44.19
N LEU A 8 -34.10 -22.99 43.77
CA LEU A 8 -34.06 -22.53 42.38
C LEU A 8 -32.72 -22.97 41.77
N THR A 9 -32.77 -23.75 40.70
CA THR A 9 -31.59 -24.21 39.94
C THR A 9 -31.29 -23.21 38.83
N PHE A 10 -30.11 -22.61 38.83
CA PHE A 10 -29.63 -21.74 37.75
C PHE A 10 -28.87 -22.57 36.70
N VAL A 11 -29.31 -22.50 35.44
CA VAL A 11 -28.60 -23.02 34.27
C VAL A 11 -27.76 -21.88 33.69
N VAL A 12 -26.45 -22.06 33.60
CA VAL A 12 -25.51 -21.09 33.02
C VAL A 12 -25.26 -21.45 31.55
N LEU A 13 -25.68 -20.58 30.64
CA LEU A 13 -25.36 -20.64 29.21
C LEU A 13 -23.98 -20.01 28.96
N LEU A 14 -23.01 -20.80 28.49
CA LEU A 14 -21.71 -20.31 28.01
C LEU A 14 -21.86 -19.79 26.58
N ALA A 15 -21.79 -18.47 26.41
CA ALA A 15 -21.74 -17.83 25.09
C ALA A 15 -20.28 -17.76 24.60
N SER A 16 -20.00 -18.39 23.46
CA SER A 16 -18.74 -18.29 22.73
C SER A 16 -18.67 -16.96 21.97
N LEU A 17 -17.80 -16.05 22.43
CA LEU A 17 -17.51 -14.79 21.75
C LEU A 17 -16.52 -15.01 20.58
N PRO A 18 -16.79 -14.46 19.38
CA PRO A 18 -15.81 -14.45 18.30
C PRO A 18 -14.65 -13.50 18.67
N LEU A 19 -13.42 -14.01 18.62
CA LEU A 19 -12.19 -13.22 18.74
C LEU A 19 -12.06 -12.30 17.52
N ALA A 20 -12.47 -11.05 17.66
CA ALA A 20 -12.12 -9.99 16.72
C ALA A 20 -10.63 -9.67 16.90
N LEU A 21 -9.80 -9.98 15.89
CA LEU A 21 -8.40 -9.56 15.88
C LEU A 21 -8.32 -8.03 15.81
N PRO A 22 -7.43 -7.38 16.58
CA PRO A 22 -7.27 -5.94 16.53
C PRO A 22 -6.75 -5.51 15.15
N ALA A 23 -7.42 -4.51 14.56
CA ALA A 23 -6.91 -3.80 13.39
C ALA A 23 -5.63 -3.05 13.81
N HIS A 24 -4.47 -3.53 13.35
CA HIS A 24 -3.18 -2.92 13.66
C HIS A 24 -3.05 -1.63 12.86
N ALA A 25 -3.11 -0.49 13.55
CA ALA A 25 -2.86 0.80 12.94
C ALA A 25 -1.37 0.93 12.62
N ALA A 26 -1.05 1.17 11.35
CA ALA A 26 0.28 1.53 10.92
C ALA A 26 0.71 2.85 11.59
N THR A 27 1.92 2.87 12.16
CA THR A 27 2.34 3.89 13.16
C THR A 27 3.14 5.05 12.57
N ASN A 28 3.78 4.87 11.41
CA ASN A 28 4.55 5.92 10.74
C ASN A 28 3.72 6.48 9.59
N GLN A 29 3.56 7.81 9.54
CA GLN A 29 2.95 8.48 8.41
C GLN A 29 3.97 8.59 7.28
N LEU A 30 3.54 8.20 6.08
CA LEU A 30 4.32 8.36 4.87
C LEU A 30 3.89 9.64 4.17
N THR A 31 4.86 10.43 3.72
CA THR A 31 4.63 11.59 2.86
C THR A 31 5.83 11.85 1.96
N GLY A 32 5.58 12.28 0.73
CA GLY A 32 6.66 12.68 -0.16
C GLY A 32 6.25 12.79 -1.62
N THR A 33 7.25 12.79 -2.48
CA THR A 33 7.11 12.91 -3.93
C THR A 33 7.85 11.80 -4.63
N ALA A 34 7.31 11.36 -5.76
CA ALA A 34 8.00 10.52 -6.72
C ALA A 34 8.03 11.22 -8.09
N ALA A 35 9.07 10.98 -8.86
CA ALA A 35 9.17 11.43 -10.24
C ALA A 35 9.83 10.35 -11.07
N PHE A 36 9.56 10.32 -12.37
CA PHE A 36 10.27 9.42 -13.27
C PHE A 36 11.78 9.68 -13.19
N PHE A 37 12.50 8.58 -13.31
CA PHE A 37 13.94 8.49 -13.30
C PHE A 37 14.67 9.55 -14.14
N ASN A 38 15.76 10.07 -13.56
CA ASN A 38 16.90 10.66 -14.27
C ASN A 38 18.08 9.67 -14.24
N PRO A 39 18.86 9.53 -15.33
CA PRO A 39 20.05 8.67 -15.40
C PRO A 39 20.93 8.73 -14.14
N GLY A 40 21.19 7.56 -13.53
CA GLY A 40 22.11 7.41 -12.38
C GLY A 40 21.48 7.47 -10.97
N THR A 41 20.17 7.66 -10.83
CA THR A 41 19.51 7.78 -9.50
C THR A 41 18.95 6.47 -8.96
N CYS A 42 18.47 5.61 -9.85
CA CYS A 42 18.06 4.23 -9.60
C CYS A 42 18.88 3.30 -10.50
N PRO A 43 19.11 2.03 -10.12
CA PRO A 43 19.55 1.02 -11.08
C PRO A 43 18.70 1.08 -12.35
N GLU A 44 19.36 1.18 -13.51
CA GLU A 44 18.68 1.22 -14.81
C GLU A 44 17.95 -0.08 -15.11
N GLU A 45 18.46 -1.20 -14.61
CA GLU A 45 17.83 -2.50 -14.74
C GLU A 45 16.97 -2.79 -13.51
N PRO A 46 15.62 -2.69 -13.61
CA PRO A 46 14.74 -3.19 -12.57
C PRO A 46 14.99 -4.70 -12.38
N PRO A 47 14.75 -5.28 -11.19
CA PRO A 47 14.66 -6.72 -11.08
C PRO A 47 13.65 -7.21 -12.13
N SER A 48 14.01 -8.23 -12.92
CA SER A 48 13.44 -8.54 -14.25
C SER A 48 11.91 -8.75 -14.35
N ALA A 49 11.17 -8.67 -13.25
CA ALA A 49 9.71 -8.64 -13.23
C ALA A 49 9.11 -7.21 -13.22
N TYR A 50 9.84 -6.16 -12.82
CA TYR A 50 9.27 -4.83 -12.54
C TYR A 50 9.67 -3.76 -13.58
N ASP A 51 9.51 -4.08 -14.87
CA ASP A 51 9.91 -3.24 -16.01
C ASP A 51 8.73 -2.62 -16.77
N SER A 52 7.52 -2.67 -16.21
CA SER A 52 6.31 -2.18 -16.90
C SER A 52 6.32 -0.67 -17.13
N TYR A 53 7.03 0.07 -16.28
CA TYR A 53 7.28 1.51 -16.40
C TYR A 53 8.72 1.85 -16.01
N PRO A 54 9.25 3.01 -16.46
CA PRO A 54 10.48 3.55 -15.91
C PRO A 54 10.36 3.70 -14.38
N PRO A 55 11.42 3.41 -13.61
CA PRO A 55 11.36 3.50 -12.16
C PRO A 55 11.06 4.92 -11.69
N LEU A 56 10.36 5.03 -10.56
CA LEU A 56 10.18 6.31 -9.88
C LEU A 56 11.26 6.50 -8.82
N VAL A 57 11.85 7.69 -8.81
CA VAL A 57 12.71 8.14 -7.71
C VAL A 57 11.80 8.70 -6.62
N MET A 58 11.78 8.03 -5.47
CA MET A 58 11.02 8.40 -4.29
C MET A 58 11.85 9.34 -3.40
N ARG A 59 11.24 10.42 -2.92
CA ARG A 59 11.82 11.37 -1.96
C ARG A 59 10.80 11.65 -0.85
N GLY A 60 11.28 11.92 0.36
CA GLY A 60 10.43 12.18 1.54
C GLY A 60 10.64 11.10 2.60
N SER A 61 9.55 10.63 3.21
CA SER A 61 9.62 9.54 4.19
C SER A 61 10.19 8.26 3.59
N LEU A 62 9.82 7.95 2.34
CA LEU A 62 10.46 6.92 1.54
C LEU A 62 11.48 7.57 0.61
N ASP A 63 12.75 7.20 0.79
CA ASP A 63 13.87 7.64 -0.05
C ASP A 63 14.48 6.43 -0.75
N GLY A 64 14.37 6.37 -2.08
CA GLY A 64 14.75 5.20 -2.87
C GLY A 64 14.06 5.10 -4.22
N CYS A 65 13.85 3.88 -4.68
CA CYS A 65 13.31 3.57 -6.00
C CYS A 65 12.04 2.74 -5.90
N TRP A 66 11.08 3.02 -6.78
CA TRP A 66 9.81 2.32 -6.90
C TRP A 66 9.70 1.73 -8.31
N TYR A 67 9.46 0.43 -8.39
CA TYR A 67 9.40 -0.34 -9.63
C TYR A 67 8.04 -1.00 -9.79
N THR A 68 7.50 -1.04 -11.01
CA THR A 68 6.12 -1.48 -11.26
C THR A 68 6.08 -2.68 -12.19
N HIS A 69 5.27 -3.66 -11.83
CA HIS A 69 4.89 -4.81 -12.64
C HIS A 69 3.36 -4.79 -12.86
N ILE A 70 2.91 -4.60 -14.09
CA ILE A 70 1.49 -4.69 -14.45
C ILE A 70 1.13 -6.15 -14.71
N GLU A 71 0.14 -6.68 -13.99
CA GLU A 71 -0.43 -7.99 -14.26
C GLU A 71 -1.64 -7.90 -15.20
N THR A 72 -2.53 -6.93 -14.97
CA THR A 72 -3.74 -6.75 -15.79
C THR A 72 -4.04 -5.28 -16.01
N ALA A 73 -4.47 -4.95 -17.23
CA ALA A 73 -4.98 -3.63 -17.59
C ALA A 73 -6.22 -3.79 -18.47
N ARG A 74 -7.26 -2.98 -18.22
CA ARG A 74 -8.47 -2.94 -19.04
C ARG A 74 -9.20 -1.61 -18.91
N THR A 75 -10.01 -1.29 -19.92
CA THR A 75 -10.93 -0.17 -19.89
C THR A 75 -12.37 -0.69 -19.86
N THR A 76 -13.17 -0.17 -18.94
CA THR A 76 -14.60 -0.49 -18.86
C THR A 76 -15.38 0.20 -20.00
N PRO A 77 -16.59 -0.27 -20.36
CA PRO A 77 -17.45 0.43 -21.33
C PRO A 77 -17.77 1.88 -20.95
N GLY A 78 -17.77 2.21 -19.65
CA GLY A 78 -17.92 3.58 -19.14
C GLY A 78 -16.65 4.44 -19.24
N GLY A 79 -15.59 3.91 -19.86
CA GLY A 79 -14.30 4.57 -20.07
C GLY A 79 -13.51 4.80 -18.79
N VAL A 80 -13.65 3.94 -17.78
CA VAL A 80 -12.77 3.90 -16.60
C VAL A 80 -11.64 2.91 -16.89
N TYR A 81 -10.40 3.39 -16.77
CA TYR A 81 -9.19 2.57 -16.84
C TYR A 81 -8.98 1.86 -15.51
N LEU A 82 -8.68 0.57 -15.58
CA LEU A 82 -8.43 -0.31 -14.44
C LEU A 82 -7.12 -1.05 -14.67
N GLU A 83 -6.23 -0.97 -13.70
CA GLU A 83 -4.94 -1.64 -13.74
C GLU A 83 -4.61 -2.26 -12.38
N SER A 84 -3.94 -3.40 -12.39
CA SER A 84 -3.46 -4.05 -11.18
C SER A 84 -2.14 -4.77 -11.41
N GLY A 85 -1.38 -4.92 -10.35
CA GLY A 85 -0.23 -5.80 -10.32
C GLY A 85 0.55 -5.66 -9.03
N GLU A 86 1.86 -5.78 -9.14
CA GLU A 86 2.79 -5.70 -8.02
C GLU A 86 3.77 -4.55 -8.20
N GLU A 87 4.26 -4.00 -7.09
CA GLU A 87 5.38 -3.07 -7.13
C GLU A 87 6.39 -3.40 -6.06
N LEU A 88 7.62 -2.95 -6.30
CA LEU A 88 8.75 -3.12 -5.42
C LEU A 88 9.28 -1.75 -5.02
N PHE A 89 9.37 -1.51 -3.72
CA PHE A 89 10.17 -0.42 -3.18
C PHE A 89 11.55 -0.93 -2.75
N VAL A 90 12.60 -0.18 -3.09
CA VAL A 90 13.98 -0.39 -2.64
C VAL A 90 14.53 0.93 -2.10
N GLY A 91 14.82 1.00 -0.81
CA GLY A 91 15.26 2.27 -0.22
C GLY A 91 15.28 2.27 1.30
N ARG A 92 14.98 3.42 1.88
CA ARG A 92 14.99 3.68 3.32
C ARG A 92 13.70 4.37 3.77
N LEU A 93 13.31 4.12 5.02
CA LEU A 93 12.29 4.91 5.73
C LEU A 93 12.99 5.93 6.64
N ASP A 94 12.73 7.22 6.44
CA ASP A 94 13.22 8.32 7.28
C ASP A 94 14.74 8.25 7.59
N GLY A 95 15.55 7.91 6.58
CA GLY A 95 17.01 7.76 6.71
C GLY A 95 17.49 6.49 7.44
N GLY A 96 16.58 5.60 7.80
CA GLY A 96 16.86 4.32 8.45
C GLY A 96 17.63 3.31 7.58
N PRO A 97 17.74 2.05 8.02
CA PRO A 97 18.42 1.00 7.27
C PRO A 97 17.81 0.77 5.89
N VAL A 98 18.64 0.36 4.92
CA VAL A 98 18.14 -0.04 3.60
C VAL A 98 17.31 -1.31 3.73
N GLY A 99 16.26 -1.41 2.93
CA GLY A 99 15.50 -2.63 2.75
C GLY A 99 14.58 -2.55 1.54
N THR A 100 13.72 -3.54 1.43
CA THR A 100 12.70 -3.64 0.39
C THR A 100 11.36 -4.01 0.97
N PHE A 101 10.27 -3.73 0.25
CA PHE A 101 8.97 -4.36 0.44
C PHE A 101 8.23 -4.38 -0.90
N THR A 102 7.26 -5.28 -1.03
CA THR A 102 6.37 -5.28 -2.20
C THR A 102 4.98 -4.80 -1.83
N THR A 103 4.27 -4.26 -2.81
CA THR A 103 2.86 -3.90 -2.73
C THR A 103 2.05 -4.70 -3.74
N THR A 104 0.78 -4.90 -3.43
CA THR A 104 -0.24 -5.14 -4.46
C THR A 104 -0.85 -3.79 -4.78
N TYR A 105 -0.85 -3.40 -6.06
CA TYR A 105 -1.47 -2.15 -6.47
C TYR A 105 -2.73 -2.36 -7.28
N LYS A 106 -3.65 -1.42 -7.09
CA LYS A 106 -4.87 -1.27 -7.89
C LYS A 106 -5.01 0.19 -8.25
N PHE A 107 -5.03 0.45 -9.55
CA PHE A 107 -5.30 1.74 -10.12
C PHE A 107 -6.67 1.72 -10.78
N GLU A 108 -7.48 2.72 -10.45
CA GLU A 108 -8.73 3.01 -11.13
C GLU A 108 -8.74 4.49 -11.46
N ALA A 109 -8.84 4.84 -12.74
CA ALA A 109 -8.88 6.22 -13.16
C ALA A 109 -9.89 6.47 -14.29
N LYS A 110 -10.51 7.65 -14.24
CA LYS A 110 -11.13 8.28 -15.39
C LYS A 110 -10.10 9.24 -15.95
N LEU A 111 -9.65 8.94 -17.15
CA LEU A 111 -8.77 9.81 -17.91
C LEU A 111 -9.63 10.67 -18.85
N ASP A 112 -9.17 11.87 -19.15
CA ASP A 112 -9.74 12.67 -20.24
C ASP A 112 -9.18 12.21 -21.60
N SER A 113 -9.40 13.00 -22.65
CA SER A 113 -8.95 12.67 -24.00
C SER A 113 -7.44 12.84 -24.21
N ASP A 114 -6.75 13.63 -23.39
CA ASP A 114 -5.30 13.83 -23.49
C ASP A 114 -4.51 12.87 -22.57
N GLY A 115 -5.23 12.13 -21.72
CA GLY A 115 -4.70 11.12 -20.82
C GLY A 115 -4.55 11.63 -19.39
N ALA A 116 -4.87 12.89 -19.10
CA ALA A 116 -4.79 13.41 -17.74
C ALA A 116 -5.85 12.77 -16.84
N GLU A 117 -5.44 12.48 -15.60
CA GLU A 117 -6.32 11.93 -14.59
C GLU A 117 -7.37 12.98 -14.17
N VAL A 118 -8.62 12.78 -14.59
CA VAL A 118 -9.76 13.58 -14.12
C VAL A 118 -10.11 13.19 -12.69
N ARG A 119 -10.10 11.88 -12.43
CA ARG A 119 -10.20 11.30 -11.09
C ARG A 119 -9.58 9.93 -11.09
N GLY A 120 -8.85 9.61 -10.06
CA GLY A 120 -8.32 8.28 -9.88
C GLY A 120 -8.03 7.97 -8.43
N ARG A 121 -7.71 6.70 -8.21
CA ARG A 121 -7.16 6.20 -6.97
C ARG A 121 -6.12 5.16 -7.32
N CYS A 122 -4.93 5.29 -6.74
CA CYS A 122 -3.96 4.24 -6.73
C CYS A 122 -3.72 3.81 -5.28
N GLN A 123 -3.95 2.52 -5.01
CA GLN A 123 -3.80 1.94 -3.69
C GLN A 123 -2.70 0.91 -3.74
N HIS A 124 -1.66 1.08 -2.92
CA HIS A 124 -0.47 0.23 -2.93
C HIS A 124 -0.34 -0.43 -1.56
N LYS A 125 -1.08 -1.53 -1.37
CA LYS A 125 -1.12 -2.23 -0.09
C LYS A 125 0.16 -3.04 0.09
N ILE A 126 0.89 -2.81 1.18
CA ILE A 126 2.11 -3.55 1.48
C ILE A 126 1.77 -5.02 1.71
N VAL A 127 2.47 -5.91 1.00
CA VAL A 127 2.32 -7.35 1.15
C VAL A 127 2.98 -7.77 2.46
N SER A 128 2.19 -8.30 3.39
CA SER A 128 2.70 -8.75 4.69
C SER A 128 3.80 -9.79 4.51
N GLY A 129 4.94 -9.59 5.17
CA GLY A 129 6.07 -10.52 5.10
C GLY A 129 6.97 -10.36 3.87
N SER A 130 6.67 -9.44 2.96
CA SER A 130 7.55 -9.11 1.82
C SER A 130 8.78 -8.27 2.22
N GLY A 131 8.72 -7.68 3.41
CA GLY A 131 9.70 -6.73 3.88
C GLY A 131 11.07 -7.34 4.19
N THR A 132 12.15 -6.66 3.77
CA THR A 132 13.54 -7.02 4.09
C THR A 132 14.27 -5.85 4.75
N GLY A 133 15.39 -6.12 5.43
CA GLY A 133 16.26 -5.07 6.00
C GLY A 133 15.49 -4.11 6.91
N GLY A 134 15.60 -2.80 6.64
CA GLY A 134 14.89 -1.74 7.38
C GLY A 134 13.36 -1.82 7.31
N PHE A 135 12.81 -2.67 6.44
CA PHE A 135 11.38 -2.91 6.29
C PHE A 135 10.95 -4.30 6.74
N ALA A 136 11.78 -5.04 7.50
CA ALA A 136 11.36 -6.31 8.09
C ALA A 136 10.02 -6.13 8.84
N ASN A 137 9.05 -7.01 8.54
CA ASN A 137 7.68 -6.95 9.07
C ASN A 137 6.83 -5.75 8.61
N ALA A 138 7.22 -5.05 7.54
CA ALA A 138 6.44 -3.94 7.02
C ALA A 138 4.99 -4.36 6.69
N THR A 139 4.05 -3.58 7.19
CA THR A 139 2.62 -3.63 6.82
C THR A 139 2.09 -2.22 6.65
N GLY A 140 0.99 -2.07 5.92
CA GLY A 140 0.36 -0.76 5.71
C GLY A 140 -0.04 -0.52 4.27
N ARG A 141 -0.05 0.74 3.86
CA ARG A 141 -0.44 1.17 2.51
C ARG A 141 0.22 2.48 2.15
N VAL A 142 0.65 2.57 0.90
CA VAL A 142 1.03 3.81 0.22
C VAL A 142 -0.07 4.15 -0.77
N ASP A 143 -0.42 5.42 -0.90
CA ASP A 143 -1.45 5.94 -1.80
C ASP A 143 -0.81 7.06 -2.63
N PHE A 144 -0.80 6.93 -3.95
CA PHE A 144 -0.25 7.93 -4.88
C PHE A 144 -1.36 8.83 -5.42
N LYS A 145 -0.97 10.06 -5.75
CA LYS A 145 -1.75 11.00 -6.56
C LYS A 145 -0.87 11.54 -7.67
N ASP A 146 -1.35 11.40 -8.89
CA ASP A 146 -0.67 11.87 -10.08
C ASP A 146 -0.92 13.38 -10.24
N ILE A 147 0.15 14.12 -10.47
CA ILE A 147 0.11 15.54 -10.84
C ILE A 147 0.63 15.64 -12.27
N ILE A 148 -0.32 15.72 -13.20
CA ILE A 148 -0.04 15.90 -14.63
C ILE A 148 0.39 17.35 -14.85
N GLY A 149 1.61 17.53 -15.35
CA GLY A 149 2.28 18.81 -15.57
C GLY A 149 3.64 18.59 -16.23
N ASP A 150 4.44 19.65 -16.32
CA ASP A 150 5.83 19.57 -16.79
C ASP A 150 6.78 20.03 -15.66
N PRO A 151 7.44 19.10 -14.93
CA PRO A 151 7.43 17.65 -15.12
C PRO A 151 6.23 16.95 -14.46
N ILE A 152 5.91 15.74 -14.93
CA ILE A 152 4.98 14.83 -14.25
C ILE A 152 5.56 14.44 -12.90
N THR A 153 4.78 14.64 -11.84
CA THR A 153 5.18 14.32 -10.45
C THR A 153 4.06 13.55 -9.76
N TYR A 154 4.43 12.65 -8.86
CA TYR A 154 3.52 11.88 -8.04
C TYR A 154 3.66 12.30 -6.58
N VAL A 155 2.56 12.66 -5.92
CA VAL A 155 2.58 12.90 -4.47
C VAL A 155 2.08 11.65 -3.79
N TYR A 156 2.87 11.09 -2.88
CA TYR A 156 2.45 9.91 -2.13
C TYR A 156 2.22 10.24 -0.66
N ARG A 157 1.27 9.51 -0.08
CA ARG A 157 0.97 9.53 1.36
C ARG A 157 0.62 8.13 1.83
N GLY A 158 0.60 7.88 3.12
CA GLY A 158 0.22 6.57 3.61
C GLY A 158 0.55 6.34 5.06
N HIS A 159 0.49 5.08 5.47
CA HIS A 159 0.95 4.66 6.78
C HIS A 159 1.70 3.33 6.68
N ILE A 160 2.79 3.20 7.42
CA ILE A 160 3.56 1.95 7.54
C ILE A 160 3.79 1.57 9.01
N SER A 161 3.59 0.30 9.35
CA SER A 161 4.08 -0.33 10.59
C SER A 161 5.30 -1.17 10.29
N LEU A 162 6.28 -1.15 11.19
CA LEU A 162 7.46 -2.04 11.15
C LEU A 162 7.47 -3.04 12.33
N ARG A 163 6.36 -3.14 13.05
CA ARG A 163 6.19 -3.97 14.25
C ARG A 163 5.09 -4.98 14.02
#